data_AF-A0A969HJU4-F1
#
_entry.id   AF-A0A969HJU4-F1
#
_cell.length_a   1.000
_cell.length_b   1.000
_cell.length_c   1.000
_cell.angle_alpha   90.00
_cell.angle_beta   90.00
_cell.angle_gamma   90.00
#
_symmetry.space_group_name_H-M   'P 1'
#
loop_
_entity.id
_entity.type
_entity.pdbx_description
1 polymer ?
#
loop_
_entity_poly.entity_id
_entity_poly.type
_entity_poly.pdbx_seq_one_letter_code
_entity_poly.pdbx_strand_id
1 'polypeptide(L)'
;MNRSILLNLIESKYYYDTLWFAAQNSRLSYREKLHQSNLAFLSIVNTLTEQREKQIFTGWFAKINFICQAYNLGAEKEEELQSLRRLLKRCTIQTNFEPTEGQFLAALKILTEFVAHFSEEAIPQALAAYFAEVSLPKLTYKERPEKVLDYLYATITQKGEIRYDDQQRGKIELECDTESYGLIRVVVQDIHYHNATNGEVFRKYELSKHCAFLVRPFQSLCLTNLEMVSDQVFASTNQTLLIASPDYLVDATAISNCFISGSSSPYLYLLNKLNFFRGNEFTFSGKLVNDLLDYMVENGAVDYETAFRSIFSQSQLEAAFLELSREKLKEIYLKLKPQFLNIQRVMASFMEPNPESLSPLILTEPSFVSGRFGLQGRIDLLLEYPQNTQRKDIIELKSTSYSNPQFDIARRDHLIQVACYNLLIDSTFTERQGVSAILYSRDEKTPLRDCGKLNFQAQDAMWVRNCIVFIDLKVAEGKSQFYDSFVEKLRHLKLPSYRQEDVNRFVQRWQQASDLDKTYFSEYMGLIAREVLVAKVGGVSGNEPSQGYASLWRNSTAEKQENFALLNHLAIIRIDPARSEIT
;
A
#
# COMPACT_ATOMS: atom_id res chain seq x y z
N MET A 1 -43.96 -6.70 -6.34
CA MET A 1 -42.53 -6.41 -6.06
C MET A 1 -42.45 -4.93 -5.72
N ASN A 2 -42.14 -4.57 -4.48
CA ASN A 2 -41.95 -3.17 -4.10
C ASN A 2 -40.71 -2.66 -4.83
N ARG A 3 -40.88 -1.82 -5.86
CA ARG A 3 -39.77 -1.04 -6.43
C ARG A 3 -39.29 -0.08 -5.35
N SER A 4 -38.02 -0.17 -4.98
CA SER A 4 -37.39 0.82 -4.11
C SER A 4 -37.11 2.05 -4.96
N ILE A 5 -38.04 3.02 -4.95
CA ILE A 5 -37.82 4.32 -5.59
C ILE A 5 -36.83 5.08 -4.72
N LEU A 6 -35.64 5.32 -5.27
CA LEU A 6 -34.53 5.95 -4.55
C LEU A 6 -33.93 7.13 -5.31
N LEU A 7 -34.14 7.18 -6.63
CA LEU A 7 -33.76 8.31 -7.45
C LEU A 7 -34.94 9.26 -7.58
N ASN A 8 -34.75 10.51 -7.21
CA ASN A 8 -35.75 11.54 -7.42
C ASN A 8 -35.83 11.93 -8.91
N LEU A 9 -36.84 12.75 -9.26
CA LEU A 9 -37.08 13.20 -10.63
C LEU A 9 -35.87 13.89 -11.26
N ILE A 10 -35.16 14.72 -10.49
CA ILE A 10 -34.02 15.51 -10.96
C ILE A 10 -32.83 14.58 -11.23
N GLU A 11 -32.53 13.67 -10.30
CA GLU A 11 -31.47 12.67 -10.45
C GLU A 11 -31.72 11.75 -11.65
N SER A 12 -32.95 11.26 -11.78
CA SER A 12 -33.33 10.37 -12.88
C SER A 12 -33.15 11.05 -14.24
N LYS A 13 -33.62 12.29 -14.38
CA LYS A 13 -33.43 13.09 -15.60
C LYS A 13 -31.96 13.38 -15.85
N TYR A 14 -31.21 13.78 -14.83
CA TYR A 14 -29.78 14.02 -14.95
C TYR A 14 -29.03 12.78 -15.48
N TYR A 15 -29.32 11.60 -14.95
CA TYR A 15 -28.68 10.37 -15.42
C TYR A 15 -29.09 10.00 -16.84
N TYR A 16 -30.38 10.10 -17.19
CA TYR A 16 -30.80 9.86 -18.56
C TYR A 16 -30.20 10.86 -19.55
N ASP A 17 -30.19 12.15 -19.22
CA ASP A 17 -29.60 13.19 -20.06
C ASP A 17 -28.11 12.92 -20.26
N THR A 18 -27.37 12.58 -19.20
CA THR A 18 -25.94 12.24 -19.27
C THR A 18 -25.69 11.06 -20.22
N LEU A 19 -26.46 9.96 -20.08
CA LEU A 19 -26.36 8.80 -20.95
C LEU A 19 -26.72 9.14 -22.40
N TRP A 20 -27.72 9.99 -22.60
CA TRP A 20 -28.15 10.44 -23.93
C TRP A 20 -27.09 11.32 -24.60
N PHE A 21 -26.49 12.26 -23.86
CA PHE A 21 -25.38 13.08 -24.34
C PHE A 21 -24.18 12.25 -24.76
N ALA A 22 -23.83 11.22 -23.98
CA ALA A 22 -22.77 10.28 -24.35
C ALA A 22 -23.12 9.51 -25.64
N ALA A 23 -24.37 9.03 -25.77
CA ALA A 23 -24.79 8.24 -26.92
C ALA A 23 -24.82 9.03 -28.24
N GLN A 24 -25.38 10.25 -28.22
CA GLN A 24 -25.60 11.03 -29.44
C GLN A 24 -24.34 11.66 -30.03
N ASN A 25 -23.27 11.81 -29.23
CA ASN A 25 -22.08 12.53 -29.68
C ASN A 25 -21.30 11.70 -30.70
N SER A 26 -21.52 11.94 -31.99
CA SER A 26 -20.89 11.22 -33.10
C SER A 26 -19.39 11.51 -33.25
N ARG A 27 -18.85 12.52 -32.55
CA ARG A 27 -17.42 12.85 -32.56
C ARG A 27 -16.61 12.00 -31.59
N LEU A 28 -17.27 11.36 -30.62
CA LEU A 28 -16.62 10.53 -29.62
C LEU A 28 -16.49 9.09 -30.14
N SER A 29 -15.31 8.50 -29.92
CA SER A 29 -15.10 7.06 -29.97
C SER A 29 -16.01 6.33 -28.97
N TYR A 30 -16.31 5.05 -29.22
CA TYR A 30 -17.08 4.25 -28.25
C TYR A 30 -16.41 4.18 -26.88
N ARG A 31 -15.08 4.26 -26.85
CA ARG A 31 -14.31 4.32 -25.61
C ARG A 31 -14.57 5.60 -24.82
N GLU A 32 -14.54 6.76 -25.47
CA GLU A 32 -14.87 8.04 -24.82
C GLU A 32 -16.34 8.08 -24.36
N LYS A 33 -17.26 7.50 -25.13
CA LYS A 33 -18.67 7.36 -24.73
C LYS A 33 -18.83 6.47 -23.50
N LEU A 34 -18.13 5.35 -23.43
CA LEU A 34 -18.10 4.48 -22.26
C LEU A 34 -17.43 5.16 -21.06
N HIS A 35 -16.45 6.02 -21.29
CA HIS A 35 -15.83 6.80 -20.23
C HIS A 35 -16.85 7.75 -19.58
N GLN A 36 -17.61 8.50 -20.38
CA GLN A 36 -18.70 9.35 -19.86
C GLN A 36 -19.79 8.52 -19.15
N SER A 37 -20.12 7.35 -19.70
CA SER A 37 -21.09 6.42 -19.11
C SER A 37 -20.62 5.84 -17.77
N ASN A 38 -19.31 5.66 -17.58
CA ASN A 38 -18.71 5.21 -16.32
C ASN A 38 -19.02 6.20 -15.19
N LEU A 39 -19.01 7.50 -15.46
CA LEU A 39 -19.26 8.51 -14.44
C LEU A 39 -20.68 8.49 -13.95
N ALA A 40 -21.64 8.35 -14.88
CA ALA A 40 -23.03 8.12 -14.55
C ALA A 40 -23.16 6.87 -13.68
N PHE A 41 -22.50 5.76 -14.08
CA PHE A 41 -22.49 4.53 -13.29
C PHE A 41 -21.98 4.73 -11.85
N LEU A 42 -20.81 5.35 -11.69
CA LEU A 42 -20.20 5.59 -10.39
C LEU A 42 -21.07 6.52 -9.52
N SER A 43 -21.66 7.55 -10.12
CA SER A 43 -22.57 8.49 -9.46
C SER A 43 -23.85 7.79 -8.98
N ILE A 44 -24.47 6.95 -9.82
CA ILE A 44 -25.65 6.16 -9.45
C ILE A 44 -25.32 5.24 -8.28
N VAL A 45 -24.22 4.48 -8.37
CA VAL A 45 -23.82 3.55 -7.30
C VAL A 45 -23.55 4.29 -5.98
N ASN A 46 -22.94 5.47 -6.03
CA ASN A 46 -22.75 6.31 -4.84
C ASN A 46 -24.08 6.77 -4.26
N THR A 47 -24.98 7.32 -5.09
CA THR A 47 -26.31 7.80 -4.65
C THR A 47 -27.10 6.68 -3.97
N LEU A 48 -27.11 5.48 -4.56
CA LEU A 48 -27.82 4.32 -4.01
C LEU A 48 -27.22 3.74 -2.72
N THR A 49 -26.00 4.17 -2.37
CA THR A 49 -25.28 3.76 -1.14
C THR A 49 -25.14 4.90 -0.11
N GLU A 50 -25.59 6.11 -0.44
CA GLU A 50 -25.39 7.34 0.35
C GLU A 50 -26.06 7.30 1.73
N GLN A 51 -27.30 6.79 1.83
CA GLN A 51 -28.06 6.74 3.08
C GLN A 51 -27.55 5.70 4.12
N ARG A 52 -26.34 5.16 3.95
CA ARG A 52 -25.81 4.03 4.73
C ARG A 52 -24.45 4.37 5.35
N GLU A 53 -24.44 5.43 6.16
CA GLU A 53 -23.28 6.00 6.88
C GLU A 53 -22.45 5.00 7.72
N LYS A 54 -23.00 3.84 8.06
CA LYS A 54 -22.32 2.86 8.94
C LYS A 54 -21.51 1.79 8.19
N GLN A 55 -21.59 1.70 6.87
CA GLN A 55 -20.86 0.68 6.10
C GLN A 55 -19.67 1.26 5.34
N ILE A 56 -18.48 0.74 5.65
CA ILE A 56 -17.25 1.02 4.88
C ILE A 56 -17.14 -0.01 3.77
N PHE A 57 -17.35 0.42 2.53
CA PHE A 57 -17.15 -0.42 1.34
C PHE A 57 -15.67 -0.47 0.96
N THR A 58 -15.18 -1.67 0.61
CA THR A 58 -13.80 -1.93 0.20
C THR A 58 -13.53 -1.61 -1.28
N GLY A 59 -14.57 -1.32 -2.05
CA GLY A 59 -14.49 -0.96 -3.47
C GLY A 59 -15.83 -1.08 -4.19
N TRP A 60 -15.82 -0.85 -5.50
CA TRP A 60 -17.02 -0.87 -6.35
C TRP A 60 -17.71 -2.24 -6.40
N PHE A 61 -16.96 -3.34 -6.38
CA PHE A 61 -17.53 -4.69 -6.29
C PHE A 61 -18.45 -4.81 -5.06
N ALA A 62 -17.96 -4.41 -3.89
CA ALA A 62 -18.70 -4.50 -2.63
C ALA A 62 -19.95 -3.60 -2.62
N LYS A 63 -19.87 -2.40 -3.22
CA LYS A 63 -21.04 -1.51 -3.39
C LYS A 63 -22.13 -2.13 -4.27
N ILE A 64 -21.76 -2.68 -5.42
CA ILE A 64 -22.71 -3.33 -6.34
C ILE A 64 -23.36 -4.54 -5.67
N ASN A 65 -22.56 -5.42 -5.06
CA ASN A 65 -23.09 -6.58 -4.34
C ASN A 65 -24.08 -6.15 -3.25
N PHE A 66 -23.74 -5.12 -2.48
CA PHE A 66 -24.64 -4.57 -1.47
C PHE A 66 -25.95 -4.04 -2.07
N ILE A 67 -25.91 -3.25 -3.16
CA ILE A 67 -27.12 -2.75 -3.84
C ILE A 67 -28.00 -3.93 -4.28
N CYS A 68 -27.40 -4.93 -4.92
CA CYS A 68 -28.12 -6.12 -5.39
C CYS A 68 -28.82 -6.87 -4.25
N GLN A 69 -28.15 -7.00 -3.09
CA GLN A 69 -28.73 -7.65 -1.91
C GLN A 69 -29.78 -6.79 -1.21
N ALA A 70 -29.49 -5.51 -0.97
CA ALA A 70 -30.36 -4.59 -0.24
C ALA A 70 -31.70 -4.36 -0.94
N TYR A 71 -31.70 -4.39 -2.28
CA TYR A 71 -32.87 -4.15 -3.12
C TYR A 71 -33.36 -5.41 -3.86
N ASN A 72 -32.81 -6.58 -3.52
CA ASN A 72 -33.22 -7.89 -4.04
C ASN A 72 -33.28 -7.97 -5.58
N LEU A 73 -32.21 -7.50 -6.25
CA LEU A 73 -32.11 -7.47 -7.72
C LEU A 73 -31.89 -8.86 -8.34
N GLY A 74 -31.42 -9.83 -7.54
CA GLY A 74 -31.12 -11.19 -7.98
C GLY A 74 -29.73 -11.36 -8.62
N ALA A 75 -29.29 -12.61 -8.72
CA ALA A 75 -27.94 -12.98 -9.15
C ALA A 75 -27.64 -12.61 -10.63
N GLU A 76 -28.64 -12.72 -11.51
CA GLU A 76 -28.47 -12.37 -12.93
C GLU A 76 -28.19 -10.87 -13.11
N LYS A 77 -28.91 -10.02 -12.36
CA LYS A 77 -28.69 -8.56 -12.40
C LYS A 77 -27.36 -8.18 -11.77
N GLU A 78 -26.95 -8.88 -10.71
CA GLU A 78 -25.62 -8.70 -10.12
C GLU A 78 -24.52 -9.04 -11.13
N GLU A 79 -24.61 -10.19 -11.82
CA GLU A 79 -23.63 -10.58 -12.85
C GLU A 79 -23.56 -9.54 -13.98
N GLU A 80 -24.72 -9.03 -14.41
CA GLU A 80 -24.83 -7.99 -15.44
C GLU A 80 -24.13 -6.69 -15.01
N LEU A 81 -24.39 -6.19 -13.79
CA LEU A 81 -23.76 -4.98 -13.25
C LEU A 81 -22.26 -5.16 -12.99
N GLN A 82 -21.83 -6.33 -12.53
CA GLN A 82 -20.40 -6.63 -12.36
C GLN A 82 -19.68 -6.70 -13.71
N SER A 83 -20.33 -7.27 -14.72
CA SER A 83 -19.79 -7.33 -16.08
C SER A 83 -19.68 -5.93 -16.70
N LEU A 84 -20.68 -5.08 -16.49
CA LEU A 84 -20.65 -3.67 -16.86
C LEU A 84 -19.48 -2.94 -16.18
N ARG A 85 -19.33 -3.08 -14.85
CA ARG A 85 -18.21 -2.47 -14.11
C ARG A 85 -16.86 -2.85 -14.72
N ARG A 86 -16.62 -4.13 -15.01
CA ARG A 86 -15.36 -4.60 -15.59
C ARG A 86 -15.10 -3.97 -16.96
N LEU A 87 -16.11 -3.89 -17.83
CA LEU A 87 -16.01 -3.23 -19.14
C LEU A 87 -15.63 -1.74 -18.98
N LEU A 88 -16.33 -1.02 -18.11
CA LEU A 88 -16.10 0.41 -17.87
C LEU A 88 -14.70 0.66 -17.30
N LYS A 89 -14.26 -0.16 -16.34
CA LYS A 89 -12.92 -0.05 -15.75
C LYS A 89 -11.83 -0.40 -16.75
N ARG A 90 -12.06 -1.39 -17.63
CA ARG A 90 -11.12 -1.74 -18.71
C ARG A 90 -10.92 -0.60 -19.71
N CYS A 91 -12.00 0.04 -20.16
CA CYS A 91 -11.91 1.23 -21.04
C CYS A 91 -11.09 2.35 -20.42
N THR A 92 -11.10 2.41 -19.10
CA THR A 92 -10.45 3.43 -18.29
C THR A 92 -8.97 3.11 -18.02
N ILE A 93 -8.60 1.84 -17.79
CA ILE A 93 -7.23 1.41 -17.48
C ILE A 93 -6.43 1.06 -18.75
N GLN A 94 -7.00 0.31 -19.68
CA GLN A 94 -6.27 -0.23 -20.83
C GLN A 94 -6.29 0.75 -22.01
N THR A 95 -5.15 1.38 -22.29
CA THR A 95 -5.02 2.39 -23.36
C THR A 95 -5.23 1.85 -24.76
N ASN A 96 -5.07 0.53 -24.97
CA ASN A 96 -5.17 -0.09 -26.28
C ASN A 96 -6.49 -0.84 -26.48
N PHE A 97 -7.39 -0.84 -25.48
CA PHE A 97 -8.68 -1.51 -25.58
C PHE A 97 -9.69 -0.62 -26.29
N GLU A 98 -10.16 -1.07 -27.44
CA GLU A 98 -11.23 -0.41 -28.21
C GLU A 98 -12.54 -1.22 -28.10
N PRO A 99 -13.56 -0.68 -27.42
CA PRO A 99 -14.85 -1.35 -27.26
C PRO A 99 -15.65 -1.32 -28.58
N THR A 100 -16.40 -2.38 -28.84
CA THR A 100 -17.28 -2.46 -30.01
C THR A 100 -18.56 -1.65 -29.80
N GLU A 101 -19.25 -1.32 -30.90
CA GLU A 101 -20.57 -0.71 -30.85
C GLU A 101 -21.55 -1.55 -30.02
N GLY A 102 -21.56 -2.87 -30.23
CA GLY A 102 -22.42 -3.78 -29.47
C GLY A 102 -22.12 -3.75 -27.96
N GLN A 103 -20.85 -3.62 -27.56
CA GLN A 103 -20.47 -3.47 -26.15
C GLN A 103 -20.94 -2.13 -25.57
N PHE A 104 -20.81 -1.05 -26.34
CA PHE A 104 -21.33 0.26 -25.95
C PHE A 104 -22.86 0.23 -25.77
N LEU A 105 -23.59 -0.29 -26.75
CA LEU A 105 -25.06 -0.36 -26.70
C LEU A 105 -25.54 -1.28 -25.58
N ALA A 106 -24.86 -2.39 -25.32
CA ALA A 106 -25.14 -3.25 -24.17
C ALA A 106 -24.94 -2.50 -22.85
N ALA A 107 -23.83 -1.78 -22.70
CA ALA A 107 -23.59 -0.96 -21.51
C ALA A 107 -24.64 0.14 -21.32
N LEU A 108 -24.99 0.84 -22.40
CA LEU A 108 -26.02 1.88 -22.40
C LEU A 108 -27.37 1.33 -21.96
N LYS A 109 -27.77 0.16 -22.49
CA LYS A 109 -29.00 -0.53 -22.08
C LYS A 109 -28.99 -0.86 -20.60
N ILE A 110 -27.93 -1.50 -20.10
CA ILE A 110 -27.81 -1.90 -18.69
C ILE A 110 -27.92 -0.69 -17.77
N LEU A 111 -27.22 0.41 -18.08
CA LEU A 111 -27.25 1.65 -17.30
C LEU A 111 -28.64 2.30 -17.32
N THR A 112 -29.27 2.35 -18.48
CA THR A 112 -30.60 2.93 -18.64
C THR A 112 -31.65 2.14 -17.84
N GLU A 113 -31.60 0.81 -17.90
CA GLU A 113 -32.47 -0.06 -17.11
C GLU A 113 -32.17 0.01 -15.61
N PHE A 114 -30.90 0.22 -15.23
CA PHE A 114 -30.50 0.39 -13.85
C PHE A 114 -31.09 1.67 -13.25
N VAL A 115 -31.05 2.80 -13.98
CA VAL A 115 -31.75 4.04 -13.58
C VAL A 115 -33.25 3.80 -13.46
N ALA A 116 -33.87 3.16 -14.47
CA ALA A 116 -35.31 2.88 -14.48
C ALA A 116 -35.77 1.97 -13.34
N HIS A 117 -34.90 1.09 -12.82
CA HIS A 117 -35.22 0.24 -11.69
C HIS A 117 -35.46 1.04 -10.40
N PHE A 118 -34.70 2.11 -10.21
CA PHE A 118 -34.71 2.95 -9.00
C PHE A 118 -35.46 4.27 -9.17
N SER A 119 -36.13 4.46 -10.32
CA SER A 119 -36.85 5.67 -10.70
C SER A 119 -38.31 5.39 -11.02
N GLU A 120 -39.17 6.41 -10.86
CA GLU A 120 -40.53 6.40 -11.40
C GLU A 120 -40.60 6.89 -12.86
N GLU A 121 -39.53 7.52 -13.37
CA GLU A 121 -39.46 8.01 -14.74
C GLU A 121 -39.29 6.84 -15.73
N ALA A 122 -40.17 6.80 -16.73
CA ALA A 122 -40.03 5.88 -17.84
C ALA A 122 -38.75 6.15 -18.62
N ILE A 123 -38.16 5.09 -19.18
CA ILE A 123 -36.99 5.22 -20.06
C ILE A 123 -37.34 6.14 -21.24
N PRO A 124 -36.57 7.22 -21.48
CA PRO A 124 -36.82 8.10 -22.62
C PRO A 124 -36.78 7.33 -23.95
N GLN A 125 -37.78 7.57 -24.81
CA GLN A 125 -37.89 6.87 -26.09
C GLN A 125 -36.65 7.06 -26.98
N ALA A 126 -36.03 8.25 -26.93
CA ALA A 126 -34.80 8.55 -27.64
C ALA A 126 -33.62 7.68 -27.19
N LEU A 127 -33.54 7.31 -25.91
CA LEU A 127 -32.53 6.38 -25.39
C LEU A 127 -32.88 4.93 -25.75
N ALA A 128 -34.13 4.54 -25.54
CA ALA A 128 -34.61 3.18 -25.84
C ALA A 128 -34.36 2.80 -27.31
N ALA A 129 -34.49 3.75 -28.24
CA ALA A 129 -34.27 3.53 -29.66
C ALA A 129 -32.85 3.05 -30.01
N TYR A 130 -31.82 3.34 -29.21
CA TYR A 130 -30.44 2.89 -29.48
C TYR A 130 -30.26 1.39 -29.34
N PHE A 131 -31.08 0.74 -28.52
CA PHE A 131 -30.96 -0.69 -28.20
C PHE A 131 -32.25 -1.47 -28.44
N ALA A 132 -33.29 -0.82 -28.97
CA ALA A 132 -34.50 -1.46 -29.45
C ALA A 132 -34.16 -2.30 -30.70
N GLU A 133 -34.63 -3.56 -30.71
CA GLU A 133 -34.49 -4.49 -31.85
C GLU A 133 -33.05 -4.90 -32.23
N VAL A 134 -32.05 -4.53 -31.43
CA VAL A 134 -30.65 -4.95 -31.61
C VAL A 134 -30.36 -6.19 -30.76
N SER A 135 -29.78 -7.23 -31.36
CA SER A 135 -29.23 -8.36 -30.60
C SER A 135 -27.92 -7.94 -29.94
N LEU A 136 -27.96 -7.71 -28.63
CA LEU A 136 -26.82 -7.21 -27.88
C LEU A 136 -25.98 -8.34 -27.29
N PRO A 137 -24.64 -8.21 -27.30
CA PRO A 137 -23.77 -9.19 -26.68
C PRO A 137 -23.95 -9.20 -25.16
N LYS A 138 -23.80 -10.38 -24.53
CA LYS A 138 -23.53 -10.41 -23.10
C LYS A 138 -22.18 -9.75 -22.84
N LEU A 139 -22.09 -8.92 -21.82
CA LEU A 139 -20.83 -8.31 -21.37
C LEU A 139 -19.92 -9.31 -20.61
N THR A 140 -20.08 -10.61 -20.85
CA THR A 140 -19.25 -11.65 -20.25
C THR A 140 -17.82 -11.51 -20.72
N TYR A 141 -16.94 -11.22 -19.78
CA TYR A 141 -15.53 -11.02 -20.03
C TYR A 141 -14.71 -12.25 -19.65
N LYS A 142 -13.93 -12.76 -20.59
CA LYS A 142 -12.95 -13.83 -20.37
C LYS A 142 -11.72 -13.55 -21.23
N GLU A 143 -10.90 -12.59 -20.81
CA GLU A 143 -9.50 -12.64 -21.25
C GLU A 143 -8.93 -13.97 -20.77
N ARG A 144 -8.30 -14.72 -21.68
CA ARG A 144 -7.62 -15.95 -21.29
C ARG A 144 -6.40 -15.52 -20.49
N PRO A 145 -6.31 -15.91 -19.21
CA PRO A 145 -5.18 -15.49 -18.42
C PRO A 145 -3.89 -16.10 -18.97
N GLU A 146 -2.77 -15.44 -18.71
CA GLU A 146 -1.46 -16.02 -18.95
C GLU A 146 -1.20 -17.22 -18.03
N LYS A 147 -0.30 -18.12 -18.44
CA LYS A 147 0.08 -19.28 -17.62
C LYS A 147 0.76 -18.89 -16.32
N VAL A 148 1.47 -17.77 -16.33
CA VAL A 148 2.13 -17.19 -15.17
C VAL A 148 1.58 -15.78 -15.01
N LEU A 149 1.11 -15.45 -13.82
CA LEU A 149 0.69 -14.09 -13.47
C LEU A 149 1.71 -13.50 -12.51
N ASP A 150 2.50 -12.55 -12.99
CA ASP A 150 3.41 -11.78 -12.13
C ASP A 150 2.62 -11.01 -11.06
N TYR A 151 1.38 -10.62 -11.39
CA TYR A 151 0.53 -9.79 -10.55
C TYR A 151 -0.94 -10.09 -10.71
N LEU A 152 -1.64 -10.08 -9.58
CA LEU A 152 -3.08 -10.19 -9.51
C LEU A 152 -3.62 -9.23 -8.43
N TYR A 153 -4.39 -8.23 -8.83
CA TYR A 153 -5.27 -7.48 -7.92
C TYR A 153 -6.66 -8.12 -7.98
N ALA A 154 -7.20 -8.49 -6.82
CA ALA A 154 -8.48 -9.20 -6.74
C ALA A 154 -9.33 -8.76 -5.54
N THR A 155 -10.63 -8.98 -5.65
CA THR A 155 -11.59 -8.88 -4.54
C THR A 155 -12.03 -10.28 -4.13
N ILE A 156 -11.95 -10.62 -2.85
CA ILE A 156 -12.34 -11.95 -2.38
C ILE A 156 -13.85 -12.06 -2.34
N THR A 157 -14.41 -12.98 -3.10
CA THR A 157 -15.84 -13.30 -3.06
C THR A 157 -16.14 -14.42 -2.07
N GLN A 158 -15.25 -15.42 -1.99
CA GLN A 158 -15.35 -16.53 -1.05
C GLN A 158 -13.97 -16.94 -0.52
N LYS A 159 -13.93 -17.28 0.77
CA LYS A 159 -12.73 -17.79 1.45
C LYS A 159 -13.01 -19.20 1.95
N GLY A 160 -12.22 -20.16 1.51
CA GLY A 160 -12.27 -21.54 2.02
C GLY A 160 -11.70 -21.70 3.43
N GLU A 161 -11.64 -22.93 3.89
CA GLU A 161 -10.98 -23.30 5.15
C GLU A 161 -9.53 -23.74 4.89
N ILE A 162 -8.65 -23.49 5.86
CA ILE A 162 -7.26 -23.97 5.78
C ILE A 162 -7.26 -25.47 6.09
N ARG A 163 -6.75 -26.26 5.15
CA ARG A 163 -6.54 -27.70 5.30
C ARG A 163 -5.05 -27.99 5.40
N TYR A 164 -4.66 -28.80 6.36
CA TYR A 164 -3.26 -29.18 6.56
C TYR A 164 -3.01 -30.57 5.99
N ASP A 165 -1.86 -30.75 5.34
CA ASP A 165 -1.37 -32.07 4.95
C ASP A 165 -0.60 -32.76 6.10
N ASP A 166 -0.13 -33.99 5.85
CA ASP A 166 0.63 -34.78 6.82
C ASP A 166 1.93 -34.10 7.28
N GLN A 167 2.46 -33.16 6.48
CA GLN A 167 3.66 -32.39 6.81
C GLN A 167 3.34 -31.06 7.52
N GLN A 168 2.07 -30.81 7.89
CA GLN A 168 1.59 -29.57 8.47
C GLN A 168 1.71 -28.35 7.54
N ARG A 169 1.68 -28.56 6.22
CA ARG A 169 1.55 -27.47 5.24
C ARG A 169 0.08 -27.14 5.06
N GLY A 170 -0.29 -25.89 5.32
CA GLY A 170 -1.63 -25.39 5.09
C GLY A 170 -1.91 -25.09 3.62
N LYS A 171 -3.14 -25.35 3.18
CA LYS A 171 -3.68 -25.00 1.87
C LYS A 171 -5.08 -24.40 2.03
N ILE A 172 -5.37 -23.34 1.30
CA ILE A 172 -6.66 -22.67 1.26
C ILE A 172 -7.02 -22.26 -0.17
N GLU A 173 -8.30 -22.37 -0.52
CA GLU A 173 -8.83 -21.89 -1.80
C GLU A 173 -9.56 -20.57 -1.60
N LEU A 174 -9.28 -19.60 -2.46
CA LEU A 174 -9.94 -18.32 -2.54
C LEU A 174 -10.69 -18.21 -3.87
N GLU A 175 -11.95 -17.78 -3.83
CA GLU A 175 -12.64 -17.30 -5.01
C GLU A 175 -12.48 -15.78 -5.08
N CYS A 176 -12.08 -15.31 -6.26
CA CYS A 176 -11.60 -13.97 -6.49
C CYS A 176 -12.30 -13.36 -7.70
N ASP A 177 -12.87 -12.17 -7.54
CA ASP A 177 -13.28 -11.32 -8.64
C ASP A 177 -12.12 -10.41 -9.07
N THR A 178 -11.89 -10.34 -10.38
CA THR A 178 -10.82 -9.57 -10.99
C THR A 178 -11.36 -8.74 -12.14
N GLU A 179 -10.77 -7.57 -12.36
CA GLU A 179 -11.12 -6.72 -13.50
C GLU A 179 -10.71 -7.38 -14.83
N SER A 180 -9.53 -8.03 -14.86
CA SER A 180 -8.91 -8.56 -16.08
C SER A 180 -9.36 -9.98 -16.46
N TYR A 181 -9.73 -10.83 -15.51
CA TYR A 181 -9.98 -12.25 -15.77
C TYR A 181 -11.38 -12.71 -15.32
N GLY A 182 -12.17 -11.80 -14.76
CA GLY A 182 -13.45 -12.14 -14.13
C GLY A 182 -13.24 -12.95 -12.87
N LEU A 183 -14.13 -13.93 -12.64
CA LEU A 183 -14.04 -14.85 -11.52
C LEU A 183 -12.92 -15.86 -11.77
N ILE A 184 -11.99 -15.96 -10.82
CA ILE A 184 -10.92 -16.96 -10.83
C ILE A 184 -10.81 -17.61 -9.46
N ARG A 185 -10.14 -18.75 -9.41
CA ARG A 185 -9.79 -19.43 -8.16
C ARG A 185 -8.29 -19.33 -7.91
N VAL A 186 -7.91 -19.05 -6.67
CA VAL A 186 -6.51 -19.07 -6.24
C VAL A 186 -6.33 -20.08 -5.11
N VAL A 187 -5.45 -21.03 -5.32
CA VAL A 187 -4.94 -21.97 -4.33
C VAL A 187 -3.72 -21.36 -3.66
N VAL A 188 -3.85 -21.01 -2.39
CA VAL A 188 -2.75 -20.51 -1.56
C VAL A 188 -2.23 -21.66 -0.69
N GLN A 189 -0.94 -21.95 -0.77
CA GLN A 189 -0.31 -23.09 -0.10
C GLN A 189 1.00 -22.73 0.60
N ASP A 190 1.25 -23.40 1.73
CA ASP A 190 2.48 -23.28 2.49
C ASP A 190 3.64 -24.02 1.80
N ILE A 191 4.84 -23.47 1.94
CA ILE A 191 6.05 -24.00 1.30
C ILE A 191 7.12 -24.23 2.36
N HIS A 192 7.64 -25.45 2.41
CA HIS A 192 8.80 -25.80 3.22
C HIS A 192 10.06 -25.78 2.34
N TYR A 193 11.06 -25.00 2.74
CA TYR A 193 12.35 -24.93 2.07
C TYR A 193 13.28 -25.95 2.69
N HIS A 194 13.84 -26.80 1.84
CA HIS A 194 14.71 -27.89 2.23
C HIS A 194 16.16 -27.56 1.91
N ASN A 195 17.07 -27.97 2.79
CA ASN A 195 18.49 -27.91 2.51
C ASN A 195 18.83 -29.00 1.48
N ALA A 196 19.49 -28.62 0.39
CA ALA A 196 19.80 -29.52 -0.71
C ALA A 196 20.73 -30.68 -0.29
N THR A 197 21.55 -30.50 0.76
CA THR A 197 22.54 -31.48 1.19
C THR A 197 21.97 -32.54 2.12
N ASN A 198 21.14 -32.16 3.10
CA ASN A 198 20.61 -33.10 4.11
C ASN A 198 19.08 -33.30 4.05
N GLY A 199 18.37 -32.58 3.18
CA GLY A 199 16.91 -32.67 3.02
C GLY A 199 16.10 -32.06 4.15
N GLU A 200 16.73 -31.53 5.20
CA GLU A 200 16.03 -30.96 6.36
C GLU A 200 15.35 -29.64 6.00
N VAL A 201 14.17 -29.41 6.57
CA VAL A 201 13.46 -28.15 6.44
C VAL A 201 14.19 -27.08 7.24
N PHE A 202 14.83 -26.13 6.56
CA PHE A 202 15.49 -25.01 7.22
C PHE A 202 14.57 -23.78 7.35
N ARG A 203 13.49 -23.70 6.57
CA ARG A 203 12.52 -22.60 6.64
C ARG A 203 11.13 -23.04 6.22
N LYS A 204 10.11 -22.50 6.89
CA LYS A 204 8.70 -22.65 6.52
C LYS A 204 8.14 -21.31 6.10
N TYR A 205 7.51 -21.25 4.94
CA TYR A 205 6.75 -20.10 4.47
C TYR A 205 5.26 -20.43 4.51
N GLU A 206 4.62 -19.95 5.59
CA GLU A 206 3.24 -20.28 5.95
C GLU A 206 2.25 -19.28 5.31
N LEU A 207 2.25 -19.23 3.97
CA LEU A 207 1.46 -18.26 3.20
C LEU A 207 -0.05 -18.40 3.45
N SER A 208 -0.56 -19.62 3.68
CA SER A 208 -1.97 -19.88 3.99
C SER A 208 -2.44 -19.09 5.22
N LYS A 209 -1.56 -18.89 6.22
CA LYS A 209 -1.88 -18.10 7.41
C LYS A 209 -2.13 -16.63 7.11
N HIS A 210 -1.60 -16.08 6.01
CA HIS A 210 -1.90 -14.69 5.63
C HIS A 210 -3.41 -14.50 5.38
N CYS A 211 -4.11 -15.58 4.98
CA CYS A 211 -5.55 -15.54 4.73
C CYS A 211 -6.39 -15.41 6.01
N ALA A 212 -5.79 -15.58 7.19
CA ALA A 212 -6.44 -15.26 8.46
C ALA A 212 -6.70 -13.75 8.61
N PHE A 213 -5.95 -12.89 7.92
CA PHE A 213 -6.10 -11.43 7.95
C PHE A 213 -7.15 -10.90 6.97
N LEU A 214 -7.67 -11.77 6.11
CA LEU A 214 -8.77 -11.48 5.19
C LEU A 214 -10.10 -11.65 5.95
N VAL A 215 -10.45 -10.64 6.74
CA VAL A 215 -11.53 -10.70 7.74
C VAL A 215 -12.79 -9.96 7.34
N ARG A 216 -12.74 -9.14 6.28
CA ARG A 216 -13.91 -8.42 5.77
C ARG A 216 -14.49 -9.13 4.54
N PRO A 217 -15.82 -9.12 4.36
CA PRO A 217 -16.43 -9.48 3.08
C PRO A 217 -15.86 -8.60 1.97
N PHE A 218 -15.59 -9.18 0.81
CA PHE A 218 -15.12 -8.43 -0.38
C PHE A 218 -13.85 -7.62 -0.12
N GLN A 219 -12.98 -8.09 0.76
CA GLN A 219 -11.69 -7.46 0.99
C GLN A 219 -10.82 -7.61 -0.26
N SER A 220 -10.15 -6.53 -0.65
CA SER A 220 -9.18 -6.57 -1.74
C SER A 220 -7.88 -7.26 -1.30
N LEU A 221 -7.23 -7.92 -2.23
CA LEU A 221 -5.88 -8.44 -2.05
C LEU A 221 -5.03 -8.26 -3.32
N CYS A 222 -3.73 -8.33 -3.13
CA CYS A 222 -2.77 -8.56 -4.21
C CYS A 222 -2.02 -9.87 -3.99
N LEU A 223 -1.78 -10.58 -5.10
CA LEU A 223 -0.91 -11.75 -5.16
C LEU A 223 0.12 -11.54 -6.26
N THR A 224 1.34 -12.02 -6.04
CA THR A 224 2.40 -12.00 -7.05
C THR A 224 2.78 -13.42 -7.47
N ASN A 225 3.38 -13.57 -8.65
CA ASN A 225 4.05 -14.79 -9.10
C ASN A 225 3.17 -16.05 -8.94
N LEU A 226 1.98 -16.03 -9.52
CA LEU A 226 1.05 -17.17 -9.53
C LEU A 226 1.24 -17.99 -10.80
N GLU A 227 0.99 -19.30 -10.70
CA GLU A 227 1.03 -20.21 -11.85
C GLU A 227 -0.35 -20.83 -12.07
N MET A 228 -0.78 -20.89 -13.33
CA MET A 228 -2.03 -21.52 -13.73
C MET A 228 -1.89 -23.05 -13.64
N VAL A 229 -2.75 -23.68 -12.84
CA VAL A 229 -2.79 -25.14 -12.68
C VAL A 229 -3.93 -25.79 -13.48
N SER A 230 -5.01 -25.04 -13.71
CA SER A 230 -6.09 -25.40 -14.64
C SER A 230 -6.79 -24.14 -15.13
N ASP A 231 -7.71 -24.26 -16.09
CA ASP A 231 -8.44 -23.09 -16.62
C ASP A 231 -9.06 -22.26 -15.48
N GLN A 232 -8.71 -20.98 -15.42
CA GLN A 232 -9.10 -20.01 -14.38
C GLN A 232 -8.74 -20.39 -12.92
N VAL A 233 -7.81 -21.35 -12.72
CA VAL A 233 -7.31 -21.73 -11.40
C VAL A 233 -5.80 -21.51 -11.33
N PHE A 234 -5.39 -20.73 -10.34
CA PHE A 234 -4.00 -20.38 -10.06
C PHE A 234 -3.52 -20.97 -8.75
N ALA A 235 -2.23 -21.24 -8.63
CA ALA A 235 -1.59 -21.64 -7.39
C ALA A 235 -0.44 -20.70 -7.02
N SER A 236 -0.23 -20.51 -5.72
CA SER A 236 0.91 -19.77 -5.20
C SER A 236 2.22 -20.56 -5.36
N THR A 237 3.29 -19.84 -5.70
CA THR A 237 4.66 -20.32 -5.83
C THR A 237 5.49 -19.96 -4.60
N ASN A 238 6.76 -20.38 -4.59
CA ASN A 238 7.73 -19.97 -3.57
C ASN A 238 8.11 -18.48 -3.64
N GLN A 239 7.72 -17.78 -4.70
CA GLN A 239 7.92 -16.34 -4.88
C GLN A 239 6.64 -15.55 -4.70
N THR A 240 5.49 -16.19 -4.45
CA THR A 240 4.24 -15.48 -4.22
C THR A 240 4.31 -14.69 -2.93
N LEU A 241 3.93 -13.42 -3.01
CA LEU A 241 3.62 -12.58 -1.86
C LEU A 241 2.10 -12.33 -1.85
N LEU A 242 1.48 -12.44 -0.68
CA LEU A 242 0.06 -12.11 -0.47
C LEU A 242 -0.04 -10.82 0.35
N ILE A 243 -0.74 -9.82 -0.19
CA ILE A 243 -0.90 -8.49 0.38
C ILE A 243 -2.39 -8.23 0.60
N ALA A 244 -2.83 -8.16 1.86
CA ALA A 244 -4.24 -7.96 2.23
C ALA A 244 -4.61 -6.46 2.31
N SER A 245 -5.65 -6.01 1.61
CA SER A 245 -5.97 -4.58 1.48
C SER A 245 -4.77 -3.76 0.97
N PRO A 246 -4.27 -4.02 -0.25
CA PRO A 246 -3.07 -3.40 -0.82
C PRO A 246 -3.15 -1.88 -0.91
N ASP A 247 -4.35 -1.30 -0.99
CA ASP A 247 -4.54 0.16 -1.00
C ASP A 247 -4.16 0.84 0.34
N TYR A 248 -4.08 0.08 1.44
CA TYR A 248 -3.63 0.59 2.74
C TYR A 248 -2.11 0.58 2.80
N LEU A 249 -1.49 1.76 2.59
CA LEU A 249 -0.03 1.89 2.66
C LEU A 249 0.47 1.81 4.11
N VAL A 250 1.50 1.01 4.32
CA VAL A 250 2.24 0.87 5.59
C VAL A 250 3.70 1.28 5.38
N ASP A 251 4.25 2.04 6.32
CA ASP A 251 5.64 2.48 6.27
C ASP A 251 6.62 1.31 6.43
N ALA A 252 7.67 1.27 5.60
CA ALA A 252 8.75 0.29 5.72
C ALA A 252 9.37 0.26 7.13
N THR A 253 9.50 1.43 7.76
CA THR A 253 10.01 1.59 9.13
C THR A 253 9.05 1.06 10.19
N ALA A 254 7.73 1.16 9.99
CA ALA A 254 6.74 0.58 10.89
C ALA A 254 6.84 -0.96 10.89
N ILE A 255 7.07 -1.55 9.72
CA ILE A 255 7.29 -2.99 9.56
C ILE A 255 8.62 -3.42 10.19
N SER A 256 9.73 -2.74 9.90
CA SER A 256 11.05 -3.12 10.43
C SER A 256 11.11 -3.02 11.96
N ASN A 257 10.46 -2.02 12.56
CA ASN A 257 10.39 -1.83 14.01
C ASN A 257 9.64 -2.95 14.75
N CYS A 258 8.99 -3.87 14.04
CA CYS A 258 8.38 -5.07 14.63
C CYS A 258 9.38 -6.24 14.79
N PHE A 259 10.62 -6.11 14.31
CA PHE A 259 11.66 -7.12 14.41
C PHE A 259 12.68 -6.70 15.48
N ILE A 260 12.90 -7.55 16.49
CA ILE A 260 13.83 -7.26 17.61
C ILE A 260 14.59 -8.52 17.98
N SER A 261 15.92 -8.43 17.99
CA SER A 261 16.85 -9.46 18.54
C SER A 261 16.52 -10.89 18.11
N GLY A 262 16.24 -11.10 16.81
CA GLY A 262 15.94 -12.42 16.23
C GLY A 262 14.47 -12.84 16.28
N SER A 263 13.63 -12.13 17.02
CA SER A 263 12.17 -12.33 17.06
C SER A 263 11.42 -11.29 16.22
N SER A 264 10.16 -11.55 15.92
CA SER A 264 9.25 -10.59 15.28
C SER A 264 7.90 -10.59 15.97
N SER A 265 7.38 -9.41 16.29
CA SER A 265 6.04 -9.25 16.87
C SER A 265 5.34 -8.04 16.26
N PRO A 266 4.29 -8.24 15.43
CA PRO A 266 3.48 -7.16 14.89
C PRO A 266 2.80 -6.31 15.97
N TYR A 267 2.62 -6.83 17.19
CA TYR A 267 2.03 -6.08 18.31
C TYR A 267 2.89 -4.89 18.76
N LEU A 268 4.19 -4.91 18.44
CA LEU A 268 5.07 -3.77 18.69
C LEU A 268 4.67 -2.53 17.89
N TYR A 269 4.06 -2.69 16.71
CA TYR A 269 3.52 -1.57 15.94
C TYR A 269 2.49 -0.77 16.75
N LEU A 270 1.49 -1.45 17.31
CA LEU A 270 0.45 -0.79 18.09
C LEU A 270 1.02 -0.25 19.40
N LEU A 271 1.90 -1.00 20.07
CA LEU A 271 2.56 -0.53 21.29
C LEU A 271 3.34 0.77 21.04
N ASN A 272 4.08 0.86 19.93
CA ASN A 272 4.81 2.06 19.55
C ASN A 272 3.86 3.24 19.29
N LYS A 273 2.71 3.02 18.63
CA LYS A 273 1.70 4.06 18.43
C LYS A 273 1.06 4.56 19.74
N LEU A 274 0.89 3.67 20.72
CA LEU A 274 0.28 4.00 22.01
C LEU A 274 1.28 4.62 22.99
N ASN A 275 2.57 4.53 22.70
CA ASN A 275 3.62 5.15 23.50
C ASN A 275 3.91 6.55 23.00
N PHE A 276 3.96 7.49 23.95
CA PHE A 276 4.40 8.83 23.67
C PHE A 276 5.93 8.90 23.71
N PHE A 277 6.55 9.30 22.60
CA PHE A 277 8.00 9.41 22.45
C PHE A 277 8.40 10.84 22.14
N ARG A 278 9.16 11.49 23.04
CA ARG A 278 9.63 12.89 22.88
C ARG A 278 10.95 13.02 22.10
N GLY A 279 11.61 11.92 21.75
CA GLY A 279 13.01 11.95 21.30
C GLY A 279 13.99 11.84 22.46
N ASN A 280 15.26 11.54 22.14
CA ASN A 280 16.37 11.52 23.09
C ASN A 280 17.70 11.83 22.37
N GLU A 281 18.81 11.85 23.12
CA GLU A 281 20.14 12.11 22.57
C GLU A 281 20.55 11.15 21.43
N PHE A 282 20.09 9.91 21.45
CA PHE A 282 20.43 8.90 20.45
C PHE A 282 19.68 9.14 19.15
N THR A 283 18.39 9.49 19.22
CA THR A 283 17.61 9.84 18.02
C THR A 283 18.08 11.16 17.43
N PHE A 284 18.39 12.15 18.27
CA PHE A 284 18.96 13.41 17.83
C PHE A 284 20.32 13.20 17.14
N SER A 285 21.22 12.42 17.74
CA SER A 285 22.50 12.09 17.11
C SER A 285 22.30 11.36 15.77
N GLY A 286 21.34 10.44 15.69
CA GLY A 286 21.04 9.71 14.46
C GLY A 286 20.50 10.61 13.35
N LYS A 287 19.65 11.59 13.69
CA LYS A 287 19.21 12.65 12.78
C LYS A 287 20.39 13.45 12.25
N LEU A 288 21.26 13.95 13.13
CA LEU A 288 22.45 14.72 12.70
C LEU A 288 23.39 13.93 11.79
N VAL A 289 23.47 12.60 11.93
CA VAL A 289 24.24 11.75 11.00
C VAL A 289 23.62 11.75 9.59
N ASN A 290 22.29 11.72 9.48
CA ASN A 290 21.61 11.84 8.18
C ASN A 290 21.79 13.25 7.61
N ASP A 291 21.57 14.29 8.42
CA ASP A 291 21.76 15.68 7.97
C ASP A 291 23.20 15.91 7.46
N LEU A 292 24.20 15.32 8.12
CA LEU A 292 25.61 15.38 7.67
C LEU A 292 25.86 14.64 6.36
N LEU A 293 25.15 13.54 6.11
CA LEU A 293 25.22 12.82 4.84
C LEU A 293 24.62 13.69 3.72
N ASP A 294 23.41 14.23 3.93
CA ASP A 294 22.72 15.06 2.94
C ASP A 294 23.53 16.30 2.58
N TYR A 295 24.06 16.99 3.60
CA TYR A 295 24.91 18.16 3.42
C TYR A 295 26.17 17.83 2.60
N MET A 296 26.75 16.63 2.77
CA MET A 296 27.91 16.18 2.00
C MET A 296 27.54 15.87 0.54
N VAL A 297 26.39 15.25 0.27
CA VAL A 297 25.94 15.00 -1.11
C VAL A 297 25.73 16.33 -1.85
N GLU A 298 25.14 17.32 -1.18
CA GLU A 298 24.88 18.64 -1.76
C GLU A 298 26.17 19.45 -2.02
N ASN A 299 27.10 19.46 -1.06
CA ASN A 299 28.25 20.38 -1.08
C ASN A 299 29.58 19.72 -1.52
N GLY A 300 29.62 18.40 -1.68
CA GLY A 300 30.82 17.66 -2.03
C GLY A 300 31.85 17.61 -0.90
N ALA A 301 33.13 17.83 -1.23
CA ALA A 301 34.23 17.73 -0.27
C ALA A 301 34.19 18.89 0.74
N VAL A 302 33.70 18.61 1.96
CA VAL A 302 33.60 19.58 3.06
C VAL A 302 34.25 19.04 4.34
N ASP A 303 34.78 19.93 5.18
CA ASP A 303 35.31 19.56 6.48
C ASP A 303 34.20 19.42 7.53
N TYR A 304 34.49 18.63 8.57
CA TYR A 304 33.50 18.31 9.61
C TYR A 304 32.98 19.53 10.38
N GLU A 305 33.83 20.53 10.64
CA GLU A 305 33.45 21.68 11.47
C GLU A 305 32.45 22.57 10.71
N THR A 306 32.73 22.82 9.43
CA THR A 306 31.83 23.54 8.54
C THR A 306 30.49 22.83 8.39
N ALA A 307 30.52 21.52 8.07
CA ALA A 307 29.29 20.73 7.91
C ALA A 307 28.46 20.68 9.19
N PHE A 308 29.09 20.40 10.34
CA PHE A 308 28.40 20.34 11.62
C PHE A 308 27.78 21.69 11.98
N ARG A 309 28.49 22.81 11.76
CA ARG A 309 27.95 24.14 12.06
C ARG A 309 26.70 24.44 11.23
N SER A 310 26.71 24.10 9.94
CA SER A 310 25.57 24.30 9.04
C SER A 310 24.36 23.48 9.50
N ILE A 311 24.51 22.17 9.67
CA ILE A 311 23.39 21.28 10.06
C ILE A 311 22.91 21.51 11.49
N PHE A 312 23.81 21.85 12.42
CA PHE A 312 23.42 22.16 13.79
C PHE A 312 22.61 23.46 13.88
N SER A 313 22.89 24.46 13.03
CA SER A 313 22.13 25.71 13.00
C SER A 313 20.62 25.48 12.73
N GLN A 314 20.30 24.46 11.94
CA GLN A 314 18.92 24.06 11.62
C GLN A 314 18.28 23.22 12.74
N SER A 315 19.09 22.63 13.62
CA SER A 315 18.65 21.69 14.67
C SER A 315 18.65 22.28 16.09
N GLN A 316 18.89 23.59 16.24
CA GLN A 316 19.02 24.25 17.55
C GLN A 316 17.74 24.17 18.39
N LEU A 317 16.57 24.36 17.77
CA LEU A 317 15.29 24.30 18.46
C LEU A 317 14.99 22.89 18.99
N GLU A 318 15.33 21.86 18.23
CA GLU A 318 15.15 20.48 18.64
C GLU A 318 16.10 20.12 19.79
N ALA A 319 17.37 20.56 19.73
CA ALA A 319 18.31 20.41 20.83
C ALA A 319 17.81 21.09 22.12
N ALA A 320 17.20 22.27 22.00
CA ALA A 320 16.61 22.99 23.13
C ALA A 320 15.37 22.26 23.68
N PHE A 321 14.50 21.74 22.81
CA PHE A 321 13.33 20.96 23.21
C PHE A 321 13.70 19.66 23.94
N LEU A 322 14.81 19.05 23.57
CA LEU A 322 15.37 17.87 24.24
C LEU A 322 16.18 18.21 25.50
N GLU A 323 16.25 19.49 25.88
CA GLU A 323 16.97 19.98 27.06
C GLU A 323 18.44 19.52 27.11
N LEU A 324 19.10 19.44 25.95
CA LEU A 324 20.49 18.97 25.87
C LEU A 324 21.45 20.02 26.44
N SER A 325 22.23 19.62 27.46
CA SER A 325 23.24 20.49 28.06
C SER A 325 24.38 20.81 27.09
N ARG A 326 25.12 21.89 27.35
CA ARG A 326 26.31 22.25 26.55
C ARG A 326 27.34 21.12 26.52
N GLU A 327 27.53 20.43 27.65
CA GLU A 327 28.44 19.29 27.77
C GLU A 327 27.98 18.13 26.88
N LYS A 328 26.67 17.82 26.90
CA LYS A 328 26.12 16.76 26.06
C LYS A 328 26.21 17.09 24.57
N LEU A 329 25.95 18.34 24.18
CA LEU A 329 26.15 18.80 22.80
C LEU A 329 27.61 18.67 22.36
N LYS A 330 28.56 19.00 23.25
CA LYS A 330 29.99 18.79 23.00
C LYS A 330 30.33 17.31 22.84
N GLU A 331 29.75 16.42 23.64
CA GLU A 331 29.92 14.97 23.45
C GLU A 331 29.40 14.50 22.10
N ILE A 332 28.22 14.96 21.70
CA ILE A 332 27.61 14.61 20.40
C ILE A 332 28.53 15.08 19.26
N TYR A 333 29.01 16.33 19.31
CA TYR A 333 29.98 16.84 18.35
C TYR A 333 31.23 15.96 18.24
N LEU A 334 31.80 15.50 19.37
CA LEU A 334 32.98 14.64 19.34
C LEU A 334 32.67 13.22 18.82
N LYS A 335 31.50 12.66 19.17
CA LYS A 335 31.05 11.32 18.75
C LYS A 335 30.69 11.25 17.26
N LEU A 336 30.25 12.36 16.66
CA LEU A 336 29.86 12.42 15.26
C LEU A 336 31.05 12.55 14.31
N LYS A 337 32.17 13.16 14.73
CA LYS A 337 33.36 13.31 13.90
C LYS A 337 33.87 12.00 13.26
N PRO A 338 34.11 10.89 13.98
CA PRO A 338 34.55 9.64 13.34
C PRO A 338 33.49 9.06 12.40
N GLN A 339 32.20 9.22 12.71
CA GLN A 339 31.11 8.78 11.84
C GLN A 339 31.08 9.57 10.53
N PHE A 340 31.28 10.89 10.61
CA PHE A 340 31.40 11.76 9.44
C PHE A 340 32.57 11.34 8.55
N LEU A 341 33.74 11.06 9.12
CA LEU A 341 34.90 10.61 8.34
C LEU A 341 34.66 9.25 7.67
N ASN A 342 33.95 8.33 8.33
CA ASN A 342 33.55 7.06 7.72
C ASN A 342 32.58 7.27 6.55
N ILE A 343 31.58 8.13 6.72
CA ILE A 343 30.65 8.50 5.65
C ILE A 343 31.42 9.13 4.50
N GLN A 344 32.29 10.11 4.77
CA GLN A 344 33.12 10.78 3.76
C GLN A 344 33.94 9.79 2.93
N ARG A 345 34.59 8.83 3.60
CA ARG A 345 35.35 7.78 2.92
C ARG A 345 34.49 6.90 2.02
N VAL A 346 33.27 6.55 2.45
CA VAL A 346 32.35 5.75 1.62
C VAL A 346 31.84 6.59 0.45
N MET A 347 31.43 7.83 0.69
CA MET A 347 30.89 8.72 -0.34
C MET A 347 31.92 9.11 -1.39
N ALA A 348 33.21 9.24 -1.03
CA ALA A 348 34.28 9.45 -1.99
C ALA A 348 34.30 8.40 -3.10
N SER A 349 33.98 7.13 -2.79
CA SER A 349 33.92 6.05 -3.79
C SER A 349 32.80 6.21 -4.84
N PHE A 350 31.79 7.04 -4.56
CA PHE A 350 30.68 7.33 -5.47
C PHE A 350 30.81 8.70 -6.14
N MET A 351 31.43 9.67 -5.47
CA MET A 351 31.50 11.06 -5.93
C MET A 351 32.77 11.36 -6.73
N GLU A 352 33.88 10.67 -6.46
CA GLU A 352 35.13 10.89 -7.18
C GLU A 352 35.08 10.22 -8.57
N PRO A 353 35.51 10.90 -9.64
CA PRO A 353 35.54 10.31 -10.98
C PRO A 353 36.44 9.07 -11.01
N ASN A 354 35.88 7.94 -11.41
CA ASN A 354 36.64 6.71 -11.61
C ASN A 354 36.54 6.29 -13.09
N PRO A 355 37.66 6.23 -13.85
CA PRO A 355 37.64 5.80 -15.25
C PRO A 355 37.06 4.41 -15.47
N GLU A 356 37.10 3.55 -14.46
CA GLU A 356 36.62 2.16 -14.51
C GLU A 356 35.19 1.98 -13.99
N SER A 357 34.55 3.03 -13.46
CA SER A 357 33.18 2.95 -12.90
C SER A 357 32.30 4.10 -13.36
N LEU A 358 31.03 3.80 -13.61
CA LEU A 358 30.02 4.82 -13.88
C LEU A 358 29.84 5.71 -12.64
N SER A 359 29.92 7.02 -12.81
CA SER A 359 29.53 7.98 -11.76
C SER A 359 28.00 8.02 -11.64
N PRO A 360 27.43 7.73 -10.45
CA PRO A 360 26.01 7.85 -10.23
C PRO A 360 25.57 9.31 -10.04
N LEU A 361 24.32 9.60 -10.41
CA LEU A 361 23.52 10.65 -9.79
C LEU A 361 23.08 10.16 -8.41
N ILE A 362 23.36 10.94 -7.37
CA ILE A 362 23.03 10.61 -5.99
C ILE A 362 21.77 11.39 -5.59
N LEU A 363 20.69 10.69 -5.28
CA LEU A 363 19.44 11.28 -4.80
C LEU A 363 19.31 11.03 -3.30
N THR A 364 19.13 12.10 -2.52
CA THR A 364 18.90 12.06 -1.07
C THR A 364 17.41 12.03 -0.74
N GLU A 365 17.04 11.21 0.23
CA GLU A 365 15.67 11.09 0.75
C GLU A 365 14.53 10.83 -0.28
N PRO A 366 14.73 10.11 -1.41
CA PRO A 366 13.62 9.87 -2.33
C PRO A 366 12.54 8.99 -1.69
N SER A 367 11.28 9.40 -1.88
CA SER A 367 10.10 8.74 -1.32
C SER A 367 9.34 7.96 -2.38
N PHE A 368 8.95 6.73 -2.04
CA PHE A 368 8.24 5.82 -2.93
C PHE A 368 6.97 5.28 -2.26
N VAL A 369 5.95 5.06 -3.08
CA VAL A 369 4.68 4.42 -2.70
C VAL A 369 4.41 3.27 -3.66
N SER A 370 3.83 2.18 -3.16
CA SER A 370 3.46 1.04 -3.99
C SER A 370 2.08 0.53 -3.60
N GLY A 371 1.08 0.87 -4.41
CA GLY A 371 -0.26 0.29 -4.32
C GLY A 371 -0.29 -1.21 -4.63
N ARG A 372 0.79 -1.77 -5.19
CA ARG A 372 0.97 -3.21 -5.42
C ARG A 372 1.27 -3.97 -4.13
N PHE A 373 2.17 -3.44 -3.31
CA PHE A 373 2.61 -4.08 -2.06
C PHE A 373 1.97 -3.47 -0.81
N GLY A 374 1.21 -2.38 -0.96
CA GLY A 374 0.65 -1.62 0.15
C GLY A 374 1.75 -1.09 1.08
N LEU A 375 2.81 -0.56 0.46
CA LEU A 375 4.00 -0.05 1.11
C LEU A 375 4.24 1.41 0.77
N GLN A 376 4.85 2.13 1.69
CA GLN A 376 5.52 3.39 1.41
C GLN A 376 6.84 3.47 2.20
N GLY A 377 7.75 4.30 1.74
CA GLY A 377 9.04 4.44 2.39
C GLY A 377 9.87 5.56 1.80
N ARG A 378 10.82 6.03 2.60
CA ARG A 378 11.82 7.03 2.23
C ARG A 378 13.18 6.38 2.34
N ILE A 379 13.91 6.36 1.24
CA ILE A 379 15.25 5.76 1.16
C ILE A 379 16.26 6.86 1.46
N ASP A 380 17.32 6.57 2.22
CA ASP A 380 18.32 7.60 2.54
C ASP A 380 19.08 8.03 1.27
N LEU A 381 19.63 7.09 0.49
CA LEU A 381 20.23 7.38 -0.82
C LEU A 381 19.78 6.40 -1.91
N LEU A 382 19.45 6.95 -3.08
CA LEU A 382 19.28 6.22 -4.33
C LEU A 382 20.35 6.66 -5.33
N LEU A 383 21.12 5.71 -5.84
CA LEU A 383 22.14 5.94 -6.87
C LEU A 383 21.57 5.55 -8.23
N GLU A 384 21.47 6.52 -9.14
CA GLU A 384 21.04 6.30 -10.52
C GLU A 384 22.20 6.49 -11.48
N TYR A 385 22.33 5.64 -12.50
CA TYR A 385 23.44 5.71 -13.44
C TYR A 385 22.94 6.16 -14.81
N PRO A 386 23.22 7.40 -15.26
CA PRO A 386 22.70 7.90 -16.54
C PRO A 386 23.06 7.03 -17.75
N GLN A 387 24.20 6.33 -17.67
CA GLN A 387 24.69 5.43 -18.73
C GLN A 387 24.14 4.00 -18.62
N ASN A 388 23.48 3.66 -17.50
CA ASN A 388 22.77 2.39 -17.30
C ASN A 388 21.50 2.66 -16.47
N THR A 389 20.44 3.07 -17.15
CA THR A 389 19.19 3.52 -16.54
C THR A 389 18.44 2.44 -15.76
N GLN A 390 18.75 1.16 -16.01
CA GLN A 390 18.19 0.03 -15.25
C GLN A 390 18.90 -0.17 -13.91
N ARG A 391 20.15 0.28 -13.77
CA ARG A 391 20.89 0.16 -12.50
C ARG A 391 20.43 1.22 -11.51
N LYS A 392 19.92 0.76 -10.36
CA LYS A 392 19.49 1.57 -9.22
C LYS A 392 20.01 0.95 -7.93
N ASP A 393 21.01 1.57 -7.33
CA ASP A 393 21.57 1.09 -6.07
C ASP A 393 20.94 1.84 -4.88
N ILE A 394 20.66 1.12 -3.79
CA ILE A 394 20.10 1.69 -2.55
C ILE A 394 21.18 1.69 -1.48
N ILE A 395 21.29 2.79 -0.73
CA ILE A 395 22.09 2.83 0.50
C ILE A 395 21.19 3.32 1.64
N GLU A 396 21.01 2.46 2.64
CA GLU A 396 20.33 2.78 3.89
C GLU A 396 21.34 3.11 4.99
N LEU A 397 21.27 4.30 5.58
CA LEU A 397 22.16 4.77 6.62
C LEU A 397 21.70 4.30 8.00
N LYS A 398 22.65 3.83 8.81
CA LYS A 398 22.42 3.45 10.21
C LYS A 398 23.49 4.07 11.10
N SER A 399 23.05 4.92 12.03
CA SER A 399 23.90 5.61 13.02
C SER A 399 24.38 4.71 14.17
N THR A 400 24.51 3.41 13.93
CA THR A 400 24.92 2.39 14.90
C THR A 400 26.10 1.59 14.34
N SER A 401 26.76 0.79 15.17
CA SER A 401 27.71 -0.21 14.72
C SER A 401 27.05 -1.60 14.81
N TYR A 402 27.46 -2.53 13.94
CA TYR A 402 27.07 -3.93 14.05
C TYR A 402 28.33 -4.82 14.10
N SER A 403 28.63 -5.32 15.28
CA SER A 403 29.98 -5.76 15.67
C SER A 403 30.41 -7.14 15.14
N ASN A 404 29.59 -7.85 14.36
CA ASN A 404 29.95 -9.20 13.91
C ASN A 404 29.58 -9.52 12.44
N PRO A 405 30.23 -8.87 11.45
CA PRO A 405 29.98 -9.09 10.02
C PRO A 405 30.36 -10.49 9.50
N GLN A 406 31.12 -11.29 10.27
CA GLN A 406 31.55 -12.64 9.84
C GLN A 406 30.41 -13.66 9.86
N PHE A 407 29.38 -13.45 10.69
CA PHE A 407 28.27 -14.39 10.85
C PHE A 407 26.96 -13.85 10.28
N ASP A 408 26.75 -12.53 10.38
CA ASP A 408 25.55 -11.87 9.88
C ASP A 408 25.91 -10.56 9.16
N ILE A 409 25.38 -10.39 7.94
CA ILE A 409 25.62 -9.21 7.10
C ILE A 409 25.16 -7.93 7.81
N ALA A 410 23.97 -7.97 8.42
CA ALA A 410 23.36 -6.84 9.11
C ALA A 410 22.29 -7.32 10.09
N ARG A 411 21.82 -6.41 10.94
CA ARG A 411 20.67 -6.70 11.82
C ARG A 411 19.41 -7.01 11.01
N ARG A 412 18.62 -7.99 11.48
CA ARG A 412 17.39 -8.43 10.80
C ARG A 412 16.41 -7.29 10.53
N ASP A 413 16.19 -6.37 11.47
CA ASP A 413 15.30 -5.23 11.29
C ASP A 413 15.76 -4.30 10.16
N HIS A 414 17.08 -4.08 10.03
CA HIS A 414 17.61 -3.28 8.93
C HIS A 414 17.44 -4.00 7.58
N LEU A 415 17.68 -5.31 7.53
CA LEU A 415 17.47 -6.12 6.32
C LEU A 415 15.99 -6.14 5.90
N ILE A 416 15.04 -6.20 6.84
CA ILE A 416 13.61 -6.10 6.56
C ILE A 416 13.27 -4.75 5.93
N GLN A 417 13.84 -3.66 6.46
CA GLN A 417 13.61 -2.32 5.92
C GLN A 417 14.11 -2.21 4.46
N VAL A 418 15.33 -2.70 4.19
CA VAL A 418 15.89 -2.74 2.83
C VAL A 418 15.08 -3.65 1.90
N ALA A 419 14.55 -4.77 2.40
CA ALA A 419 13.66 -5.64 1.62
C ALA A 419 12.37 -4.92 1.20
N CYS A 420 11.78 -4.12 2.09
CA CYS A 420 10.64 -3.26 1.74
C CYS A 420 11.02 -2.24 0.67
N TYR A 421 12.21 -1.64 0.74
CA TYR A 421 12.68 -0.70 -0.28
C TYR A 421 12.93 -1.36 -1.63
N ASN A 422 13.47 -2.59 -1.65
CA ASN A 422 13.55 -3.37 -2.89
C ASN A 422 12.16 -3.54 -3.52
N LEU A 423 11.15 -3.95 -2.75
CA LEU A 423 9.77 -4.07 -3.25
C LEU A 423 9.22 -2.73 -3.81
N LEU A 424 9.52 -1.60 -3.18
CA LEU A 424 9.11 -0.27 -3.65
C LEU A 424 9.76 0.07 -4.99
N ILE A 425 11.09 0.00 -5.07
CA ILE A 425 11.86 0.36 -6.27
C ILE A 425 11.58 -0.61 -7.42
N ASP A 426 11.54 -1.92 -7.15
CA ASP A 426 11.29 -2.94 -8.17
C ASP A 426 9.87 -2.82 -8.74
N SER A 427 8.91 -2.30 -7.97
CA SER A 427 7.56 -1.99 -8.48
C SER A 427 7.47 -0.69 -9.27
N THR A 428 8.44 0.21 -9.12
CA THR A 428 8.49 1.50 -9.82
C THR A 428 9.29 1.41 -11.12
N PHE A 429 10.43 0.70 -11.08
CA PHE A 429 11.32 0.51 -12.21
C PHE A 429 11.33 -0.98 -12.58
N THR A 430 10.46 -1.37 -13.51
CA THR A 430 10.44 -2.73 -14.06
C THR A 430 11.81 -3.07 -14.65
N GLU A 431 12.34 -4.25 -14.37
CA GLU A 431 13.69 -4.70 -14.78
C GLU A 431 14.88 -4.02 -14.06
N ARG A 432 14.63 -3.37 -12.92
CA ARG A 432 15.68 -2.81 -12.07
C ARG A 432 16.79 -3.84 -11.80
N GLN A 433 18.04 -3.40 -11.99
CA GLN A 433 19.25 -4.07 -11.56
C GLN A 433 19.95 -3.24 -10.49
N GLY A 434 20.92 -3.81 -9.79
CA GLY A 434 21.74 -3.09 -8.82
C GLY A 434 21.83 -3.79 -7.48
N VAL A 435 22.49 -3.12 -6.54
CA VAL A 435 22.73 -3.63 -5.19
C VAL A 435 22.02 -2.77 -4.15
N SER A 436 21.62 -3.39 -3.06
CA SER A 436 21.05 -2.70 -1.91
C SER A 436 21.95 -2.92 -0.71
N ALA A 437 22.44 -1.83 -0.12
CA ALA A 437 23.44 -1.86 0.91
C ALA A 437 23.00 -1.09 2.16
N ILE A 438 23.60 -1.44 3.29
CA ILE A 438 23.46 -0.69 4.54
C ILE A 438 24.81 -0.04 4.86
N LEU A 439 24.77 1.26 5.15
CA LEU A 439 25.90 2.04 5.63
C LEU A 439 25.83 2.20 7.15
N TYR A 440 26.64 1.44 7.88
CA TYR A 440 26.84 1.60 9.33
C TYR A 440 27.89 2.66 9.61
N SER A 441 27.47 3.90 9.88
CA SER A 441 28.41 5.03 10.01
C SER A 441 29.39 4.91 11.17
N ARG A 442 29.08 4.12 12.21
CA ARG A 442 29.98 3.84 13.34
C ARG A 442 30.95 2.68 13.10
N ASP A 443 30.83 1.96 11.99
CA ASP A 443 31.75 0.85 11.68
C ASP A 443 32.93 1.35 10.85
N GLU A 444 34.12 1.35 11.45
CA GLU A 444 35.34 1.83 10.80
C GLU A 444 35.94 0.82 9.81
N LYS A 445 35.62 -0.47 9.94
CA LYS A 445 36.25 -1.55 9.16
C LYS A 445 35.43 -1.89 7.92
N THR A 446 34.14 -2.16 8.11
CA THR A 446 33.23 -2.56 7.02
C THR A 446 31.93 -1.76 7.10
N PRO A 447 31.98 -0.45 6.82
CA PRO A 447 30.83 0.46 6.94
C PRO A 447 29.71 0.14 5.95
N LEU A 448 30.04 -0.08 4.67
CA LEU A 448 29.07 -0.36 3.62
C LEU A 448 28.94 -1.86 3.38
N ARG A 449 27.72 -2.40 3.42
CA ARG A 449 27.47 -3.85 3.36
C ARG A 449 26.34 -4.20 2.41
N ASP A 450 26.62 -5.03 1.41
CA ASP A 450 25.63 -5.56 0.47
C ASP A 450 24.69 -6.54 1.17
N CYS A 451 23.38 -6.35 1.00
CA CYS A 451 22.33 -7.14 1.63
C CYS A 451 21.91 -8.37 0.82
N GLY A 452 22.32 -8.50 -0.44
CA GLY A 452 21.87 -9.54 -1.36
C GLY A 452 20.37 -9.44 -1.71
N LYS A 453 19.75 -10.57 -2.07
CA LYS A 453 18.40 -10.61 -2.67
C LYS A 453 17.23 -10.37 -1.70
N LEU A 454 17.38 -10.72 -0.43
CA LEU A 454 16.36 -10.49 0.62
C LEU A 454 14.95 -11.09 0.40
N ASN A 455 14.78 -12.09 -0.46
CA ASN A 455 13.47 -12.72 -0.73
C ASN A 455 12.76 -13.21 0.53
N PHE A 456 13.51 -13.76 1.48
CA PHE A 456 12.97 -14.26 2.74
C PHE A 456 12.50 -13.12 3.64
N GLN A 457 13.25 -12.04 3.70
CA GLN A 457 12.91 -10.82 4.42
C GLN A 457 11.69 -10.14 3.79
N ALA A 458 11.53 -10.16 2.47
CA ALA A 458 10.33 -9.67 1.80
C ALA A 458 9.08 -10.47 2.20
N GLN A 459 9.18 -11.80 2.29
CA GLN A 459 8.09 -12.65 2.79
C GLN A 459 7.72 -12.32 4.24
N ASP A 460 8.71 -12.20 5.12
CA ASP A 460 8.52 -11.84 6.53
C ASP A 460 7.91 -10.42 6.66
N ALA A 461 8.35 -9.48 5.82
CA ALA A 461 7.84 -8.11 5.78
C ALA A 461 6.36 -8.08 5.40
N MET A 462 5.95 -8.83 4.37
CA MET A 462 4.55 -8.90 3.94
C MET A 462 3.65 -9.57 4.98
N TRP A 463 4.17 -10.56 5.71
CA TRP A 463 3.46 -11.13 6.86
C TRP A 463 3.15 -10.06 7.91
N VAL A 464 4.20 -9.36 8.39
CA VAL A 464 4.04 -8.31 9.41
C VAL A 464 3.17 -7.16 8.90
N ARG A 465 3.33 -6.76 7.64
CA ARG A 465 2.51 -5.72 7.01
C ARG A 465 1.02 -6.09 7.02
N ASN A 466 0.66 -7.32 6.67
CA ASN A 466 -0.73 -7.77 6.74
C ASN A 466 -1.25 -7.82 8.18
N CYS A 467 -0.40 -8.19 9.14
CA CYS A 467 -0.75 -8.14 10.56
C CYS A 467 -1.01 -6.70 11.03
N ILE A 468 -0.20 -5.74 10.59
CA ILE A 468 -0.38 -4.31 10.90
C ILE A 468 -1.72 -3.82 10.39
N VAL A 469 -2.04 -4.09 9.12
CA VAL A 469 -3.34 -3.73 8.55
C VAL A 469 -4.47 -4.38 9.34
N PHE A 470 -4.36 -5.66 9.67
CA PHE A 470 -5.35 -6.36 10.49
C PHE A 470 -5.53 -5.72 11.88
N ILE A 471 -4.43 -5.34 12.54
CA ILE A 471 -4.46 -4.63 13.83
C ILE A 471 -5.22 -3.31 13.70
N ASP A 472 -4.91 -2.48 12.71
CA ASP A 472 -5.61 -1.19 12.51
C ASP A 472 -7.11 -1.41 12.21
N LEU A 473 -7.46 -2.44 11.44
CA LEU A 473 -8.86 -2.81 11.20
C LEU A 473 -9.58 -3.25 12.49
N LYS A 474 -8.88 -3.92 13.42
CA LYS A 474 -9.41 -4.31 14.73
C LYS A 474 -9.52 -3.16 15.71
N VAL A 475 -8.56 -2.24 15.72
CA VAL A 475 -8.66 -0.98 16.49
C VAL A 475 -9.88 -0.18 16.01
N ALA A 476 -10.11 -0.11 14.70
CA ALA A 476 -11.26 0.59 14.12
C ALA A 476 -12.64 0.02 14.52
N GLU A 477 -12.70 -1.21 15.04
CA GLU A 477 -13.95 -1.77 15.60
C GLU A 477 -14.34 -1.11 16.95
N GLY A 478 -13.43 -0.41 17.63
CA GLY A 478 -13.72 0.30 18.88
C GLY A 478 -13.93 -0.58 20.12
N LYS A 479 -13.64 -1.89 20.02
CA LYS A 479 -13.95 -2.88 21.06
C LYS A 479 -12.84 -3.06 22.09
N SER A 480 -13.17 -2.93 23.37
CA SER A 480 -12.22 -3.13 24.48
C SER A 480 -11.63 -4.56 24.54
N GLN A 481 -12.39 -5.58 24.12
CA GLN A 481 -11.92 -6.97 24.13
C GLN A 481 -10.69 -7.20 23.23
N PHE A 482 -10.51 -6.37 22.20
CA PHE A 482 -9.30 -6.41 21.38
C PHE A 482 -8.07 -6.06 22.21
N TYR A 483 -8.16 -5.03 23.06
CA TYR A 483 -7.07 -4.59 23.92
C TYR A 483 -6.78 -5.58 25.05
N ASP A 484 -7.80 -6.27 25.57
CA ASP A 484 -7.59 -7.38 26.52
C ASP A 484 -6.74 -8.49 25.87
N SER A 485 -7.10 -8.92 24.66
CA SER A 485 -6.30 -9.90 23.89
C SER A 485 -4.91 -9.37 23.56
N PHE A 486 -4.78 -8.09 23.21
CA PHE A 486 -3.51 -7.44 22.93
C PHE A 486 -2.58 -7.45 24.15
N VAL A 487 -3.10 -7.10 25.33
CA VAL A 487 -2.37 -7.12 26.61
C VAL A 487 -1.84 -8.52 26.92
N GLU A 488 -2.64 -9.57 26.77
CA GLU A 488 -2.19 -10.95 26.99
C GLU A 488 -1.04 -11.31 26.03
N LYS A 489 -1.17 -10.96 24.75
CA LYS A 489 -0.10 -11.21 23.77
C LYS A 489 1.18 -10.45 24.08
N LEU A 490 1.09 -9.20 24.55
CA LEU A 490 2.24 -8.41 24.97
C LEU A 490 2.99 -9.04 26.16
N ARG A 491 2.27 -9.59 27.15
CA ARG A 491 2.90 -10.24 28.32
C ARG A 491 3.75 -11.46 27.96
N HIS A 492 3.43 -12.13 26.85
CA HIS A 492 4.19 -13.28 26.37
C HIS A 492 5.37 -12.91 25.46
N LEU A 493 5.54 -11.63 25.11
CA LEU A 493 6.68 -11.20 24.31
C LEU A 493 7.95 -11.20 25.14
N LYS A 494 8.99 -11.86 24.62
CA LYS A 494 10.34 -11.80 25.18
C LYS A 494 11.07 -10.63 24.53
N LEU A 495 11.13 -9.50 25.22
CA LEU A 495 11.74 -8.27 24.70
C LEU A 495 12.97 -7.87 25.53
N PRO A 496 13.90 -7.09 24.95
CA PRO A 496 14.96 -6.42 25.72
C PRO A 496 14.38 -5.52 26.82
N SER A 497 15.14 -5.30 27.89
CA SER A 497 14.70 -4.60 29.11
C SER A 497 14.00 -3.25 28.84
N TYR A 498 14.60 -2.43 27.97
CA TYR A 498 14.07 -1.10 27.63
C TYR A 498 12.71 -1.14 26.94
N ARG A 499 12.39 -2.21 26.19
CA ARG A 499 11.06 -2.42 25.58
C ARG A 499 10.09 -3.08 26.55
N GLN A 500 10.60 -3.85 27.52
CA GLN A 500 9.77 -4.49 28.52
C GLN A 500 9.13 -3.45 29.45
N GLU A 501 9.81 -2.35 29.74
CA GLU A 501 9.26 -1.21 30.50
C GLU A 501 8.04 -0.60 29.81
N ASP A 502 8.10 -0.40 28.49
CA ASP A 502 6.98 0.10 27.69
C ASP A 502 5.78 -0.84 27.74
N VAL A 503 6.01 -2.16 27.63
CA VAL A 503 4.98 -3.18 27.79
C VAL A 503 4.35 -3.09 29.17
N ASN A 504 5.16 -3.12 30.23
CA ASN A 504 4.69 -3.11 31.61
C ASN A 504 3.86 -1.85 31.91
N ARG A 505 4.31 -0.68 31.42
CA ARG A 505 3.60 0.59 31.56
C ARG A 505 2.21 0.54 30.94
N PHE A 506 2.09 0.03 29.70
CA PHE A 506 0.78 -0.08 29.05
C PHE A 506 -0.12 -1.12 29.72
N VAL A 507 0.42 -2.32 29.99
CA VAL A 507 -0.31 -3.42 30.64
C VAL A 507 -0.87 -2.99 31.99
N GLN A 508 -0.05 -2.36 32.82
CA GLN A 508 -0.46 -1.89 34.15
C GLN A 508 -1.58 -0.85 34.05
N ARG A 509 -1.43 0.16 33.16
CA ARG A 509 -2.45 1.19 32.95
C ARG A 509 -3.77 0.59 32.48
N TRP A 510 -3.71 -0.36 31.54
CA TRP A 510 -4.91 -1.04 31.06
C TRP A 510 -5.60 -1.86 32.16
N GLN A 511 -4.85 -2.59 32.98
CA GLN A 511 -5.41 -3.39 34.07
C GLN A 511 -6.05 -2.54 35.17
N GLN A 512 -5.46 -1.38 35.46
CA GLN A 512 -5.93 -0.47 36.51
C GLN A 512 -7.07 0.46 36.04
N ALA A 513 -7.27 0.59 34.73
CA ALA A 513 -8.32 1.43 34.15
C ALA A 513 -9.71 0.89 34.49
N SER A 514 -10.65 1.79 34.77
CA SER A 514 -12.05 1.45 34.97
C SER A 514 -12.69 0.98 33.65
N ASP A 515 -13.83 0.29 33.73
CA ASP A 515 -14.57 -0.12 32.53
C ASP A 515 -15.00 1.09 31.68
N LEU A 516 -15.31 2.21 32.33
CA LEU A 516 -15.61 3.47 31.65
C LEU A 516 -14.41 3.98 30.86
N ASP A 517 -13.22 4.01 31.48
CA ASP A 517 -11.99 4.48 30.82
C ASP A 517 -11.62 3.58 29.63
N LYS A 518 -11.72 2.26 29.80
CA LYS A 518 -11.48 1.29 28.72
C LYS A 518 -12.45 1.48 27.57
N THR A 519 -13.73 1.71 27.88
CA THR A 519 -14.77 1.93 26.87
C THR A 519 -14.50 3.23 26.12
N TYR A 520 -14.28 4.33 26.85
CA TYR A 520 -13.96 5.63 26.26
C TYR A 520 -12.73 5.56 25.37
N PHE A 521 -11.63 5.00 25.88
CA PHE A 521 -10.38 4.86 25.14
C PHE A 521 -10.57 4.02 23.86
N SER A 522 -11.25 2.89 23.97
CA SER A 522 -11.44 1.99 22.82
C SER A 522 -12.30 2.64 21.73
N GLU A 523 -13.38 3.32 22.10
CA GLU A 523 -14.24 4.05 21.16
C GLU A 523 -13.52 5.23 20.51
N TYR A 524 -12.75 5.99 21.30
CA TYR A 524 -11.97 7.13 20.80
C TYR A 524 -10.87 6.68 19.83
N MET A 525 -10.13 5.62 20.18
CA MET A 525 -9.14 5.02 19.27
C MET A 525 -9.80 4.43 18.03
N GLY A 526 -10.98 3.83 18.17
CA GLY A 526 -11.77 3.34 17.05
C GLY A 526 -12.19 4.47 16.10
N LEU A 527 -12.62 5.61 16.64
CA LEU A 527 -12.96 6.80 15.85
C LEU A 527 -11.73 7.29 15.07
N ILE A 528 -10.59 7.48 15.72
CA ILE A 528 -9.34 7.90 15.04
C ILE A 528 -8.94 6.89 13.96
N ALA A 529 -8.98 5.59 14.26
CA ALA A 529 -8.59 4.57 13.29
C ALA A 529 -9.53 4.52 12.06
N ARG A 530 -10.84 4.77 12.24
CA ARG A 530 -11.78 4.90 11.13
C ARG A 530 -11.49 6.13 10.26
N GLU A 531 -11.20 7.28 10.87
CA GLU A 531 -10.78 8.49 10.12
C GLU A 531 -9.50 8.24 9.32
N VAL A 532 -8.50 7.60 9.93
CA VAL A 532 -7.24 7.23 9.24
C VAL A 532 -7.49 6.24 8.10
N LEU A 533 -8.39 5.27 8.29
CA LEU A 533 -8.78 4.34 7.24
C LEU A 533 -9.42 5.08 6.05
N VAL A 534 -10.39 5.96 6.30
CA VAL A 534 -11.04 6.77 5.27
C VAL A 534 -10.01 7.66 4.55
N ALA A 535 -9.13 8.33 5.28
CA ALA A 535 -8.08 9.15 4.69
C ALA A 535 -7.11 8.34 3.81
N LYS A 536 -6.80 7.09 4.18
CA LYS A 536 -5.87 6.24 3.41
C LYS A 536 -6.52 5.62 2.18
N VAL A 537 -7.65 4.93 2.34
CA VAL A 537 -8.23 4.09 1.28
C VAL A 537 -9.53 4.64 0.69
N GLY A 538 -10.02 5.75 1.23
CA GLY A 538 -11.30 6.35 0.88
C GLY A 538 -12.44 5.75 1.68
N GLY A 539 -13.61 6.35 1.54
CA GLY A 539 -14.82 5.91 2.22
C GLY A 539 -16.03 6.76 1.85
N VAL A 540 -17.06 6.64 2.67
CA VAL A 540 -18.23 7.52 2.62
C VAL A 540 -18.13 8.42 3.84
N SER A 541 -18.00 9.73 3.65
CA SER A 541 -18.00 10.71 4.75
C SER A 541 -19.16 11.67 4.54
N GLY A 542 -20.24 11.48 5.31
CA GLY A 542 -21.52 12.16 5.07
C GLY A 542 -22.09 11.82 3.69
N ASN A 543 -22.53 12.85 2.96
CA ASN A 543 -23.19 12.74 1.66
C ASN A 543 -22.21 12.66 0.47
N GLU A 544 -20.90 12.83 0.70
CA GLU A 544 -19.90 12.84 -0.37
C GLU A 544 -18.94 11.64 -0.28
N PRO A 545 -18.62 10.98 -1.42
CA PRO A 545 -17.53 10.01 -1.48
C PRO A 545 -16.21 10.69 -1.10
N SER A 546 -15.63 10.31 0.03
CA SER A 546 -14.30 10.80 0.41
C SER A 546 -13.24 10.02 -0.36
N GLN A 547 -12.55 10.71 -1.26
CA GLN A 547 -11.39 10.17 -1.97
C GLN A 547 -10.22 10.10 -0.97
N GLY A 548 -9.83 8.89 -0.57
CA GLY A 548 -8.62 8.71 0.23
C GLY A 548 -7.37 8.79 -0.64
N TYR A 549 -6.20 8.71 -0.01
CA TYR A 549 -4.89 8.76 -0.66
C TYR A 549 -4.74 7.73 -1.80
N ALA A 550 -5.37 6.55 -1.66
CA ALA A 550 -5.38 5.51 -2.69
C ALA A 550 -6.01 5.92 -4.04
N SER A 551 -6.83 6.98 -4.06
CA SER A 551 -7.36 7.55 -5.30
C SER A 551 -6.25 7.95 -6.28
N LEU A 552 -5.03 8.22 -5.80
CA LEU A 552 -3.86 8.51 -6.63
C LEU A 552 -3.53 7.40 -7.64
N TRP A 553 -3.73 6.13 -7.32
CA TRP A 553 -3.51 5.01 -8.25
C TRP A 553 -4.78 4.25 -8.62
N ARG A 554 -5.87 4.40 -7.85
CA ARG A 554 -7.15 3.75 -8.14
C ARG A 554 -7.97 4.51 -9.19
N ASN A 555 -7.87 5.84 -9.21
CA ASN A 555 -8.58 6.68 -10.18
C ASN A 555 -7.70 6.90 -11.41
N SER A 556 -8.34 6.83 -12.56
CA SER A 556 -7.76 7.19 -13.85
C SER A 556 -7.56 8.69 -13.98
N THR A 557 -6.78 9.07 -14.99
CA THR A 557 -6.55 10.47 -15.35
C THR A 557 -7.86 11.23 -15.56
N ALA A 558 -8.82 10.64 -16.27
CA ALA A 558 -10.06 11.31 -16.61
C ALA A 558 -11.04 11.37 -15.43
N GLU A 559 -11.13 10.30 -14.59
CA GLU A 559 -11.84 10.38 -13.30
C GLU A 559 -11.27 11.51 -12.41
N LYS A 560 -9.96 11.76 -12.44
CA LYS A 560 -9.35 12.86 -11.67
C LYS A 560 -9.62 14.24 -12.30
N GLN A 561 -9.67 14.35 -13.62
CA GLN A 561 -9.96 15.62 -14.31
C GLN A 561 -11.37 16.13 -14.00
N GLU A 562 -12.36 15.24 -14.03
CA GLU A 562 -13.76 15.62 -13.80
C GLU A 562 -14.06 15.96 -12.35
N ASN A 563 -13.32 15.34 -11.43
CA ASN A 563 -13.36 15.69 -10.01
C ASN A 563 -12.45 16.88 -9.66
N PHE A 564 -11.88 17.58 -10.65
CA PHE A 564 -10.94 18.69 -10.46
C PHE A 564 -9.74 18.36 -9.55
N ALA A 565 -9.35 17.08 -9.53
CA ALA A 565 -8.31 16.52 -8.67
C ALA A 565 -6.97 16.32 -9.41
N LEU A 566 -6.84 16.77 -10.65
CA LEU A 566 -5.62 16.68 -11.44
C LEU A 566 -5.30 17.98 -12.17
N LEU A 567 -4.10 18.50 -11.92
CA LEU A 567 -3.42 19.45 -12.79
C LEU A 567 -2.39 18.66 -13.60
N ASN A 568 -2.53 18.66 -14.93
CA ASN A 568 -1.68 17.89 -15.84
C ASN A 568 -0.96 18.82 -16.85
N HIS A 569 -0.04 18.24 -17.63
CA HIS A 569 0.77 18.95 -18.63
C HIS A 569 1.63 20.08 -18.05
N LEU A 570 2.01 19.96 -16.78
CA LEU A 570 2.95 20.86 -16.13
C LEU A 570 4.38 20.50 -16.56
N ALA A 571 5.20 21.52 -16.79
CA ALA A 571 6.63 21.39 -17.05
C ALA A 571 7.36 22.37 -16.15
N ILE A 572 8.50 21.95 -15.60
CA ILE A 572 9.37 22.86 -14.84
C ILE A 572 10.08 23.76 -15.86
N ILE A 573 9.79 25.05 -15.80
CA ILE A 573 10.40 26.08 -16.66
C ILE A 573 11.63 26.67 -15.96
N ARG A 574 11.48 26.96 -14.66
CA ARG A 574 12.54 27.62 -13.88
C ARG A 574 12.50 27.18 -12.42
N ILE A 575 13.69 26.95 -11.88
CA ILE A 575 13.93 26.80 -10.44
C ILE A 575 14.67 28.07 -9.99
N ASP A 576 14.14 28.77 -9.00
CA ASP A 576 14.80 29.91 -8.33
C ASP A 576 15.16 29.49 -6.89
N PRO A 577 16.41 29.01 -6.67
CA PRO A 577 16.82 28.52 -5.36
C PRO A 577 16.84 29.62 -4.29
N ALA A 578 17.03 30.89 -4.69
CA ALA A 578 17.10 32.00 -3.73
C ALA A 578 15.74 32.36 -3.15
N ARG A 579 14.65 32.01 -3.84
CA ARG A 579 13.27 32.24 -3.40
C ARG A 579 12.54 30.97 -3.00
N SER A 580 13.18 29.81 -3.15
CA SER A 580 12.53 28.50 -3.04
C SER A 580 11.29 28.41 -3.95
N GLU A 581 11.37 28.99 -5.16
CA GLU A 581 10.29 29.02 -6.14
C GLU A 581 10.56 28.05 -7.29
N ILE A 582 9.53 27.28 -7.68
CA ILE A 582 9.53 26.43 -8.88
C ILE A 582 8.37 26.93 -9.75
N THR A 583 8.67 27.26 -11.01
CA THR A 583 7.71 27.75 -12.02
C THR A 583 7.70 26.86 -13.24
#